data_AF-A0A3C0TMG1-F1
#
_entry.id   AF-A0A3C0TMG1-F1
#
_cell.length_a   1.000
_cell.length_b   1.000
_cell.length_c   1.000
_cell.angle_alpha   90.00
_cell.angle_beta   90.00
_cell.angle_gamma   90.00
#
_symmetry.space_group_name_H-M   'P 1'
#
loop_
_entity.id
_entity.type
_entity.pdbx_description
1 polymer ?
#
loop_
_entity_poly.entity_id
_entity_poly.type
_entity_poly.pdbx_seq_one_letter_code
_entity_poly.pdbx_strand_id
1 'polypeptide(L)'
;VNPRLYMNLFRIFKEAITNTIKHSRAQAVHVAMHVDRAGVQLAIQDDGVGMGERQGNGRGVLNMKKRVEEVGGTWSLTADKGTRISLAVPLPQKYPGRGMEGQ
;
A
#
# COMPACT_ATOMS: atom_id res chain seq x y z
N VAL A 1 -2.47 -5.72 17.10
CA VAL A 1 -2.01 -5.07 15.85
C VAL A 1 -1.51 -3.67 16.19
N ASN A 2 -0.41 -3.17 15.60
CA ASN A 2 0.05 -1.79 15.83
C ASN A 2 -1.04 -0.81 15.33
N PRO A 3 -1.69 -0.01 16.21
CA PRO A 3 -2.84 0.81 15.82
C PRO A 3 -2.49 1.87 14.77
N ARG A 4 -1.27 2.43 14.84
CA ARG A 4 -0.78 3.42 13.87
C ARG A 4 -0.65 2.80 12.49
N LEU A 5 -0.08 1.60 12.41
CA LEU A 5 0.04 0.85 11.17
C LEU A 5 -1.33 0.56 10.55
N TYR A 6 -2.25 0.03 11.35
CA TYR A 6 -3.61 -0.26 10.90
C TYR A 6 -4.30 0.98 10.32
N MET A 7 -4.26 2.10 11.05
CA MET A 7 -4.91 3.34 10.62
C MET A 7 -4.30 3.93 9.35
N ASN A 8 -2.97 3.88 9.20
CA ASN A 8 -2.33 4.38 7.98
C ASN A 8 -2.61 3.47 6.78
N LEU A 9 -2.55 2.14 6.91
CA LEU A 9 -2.93 1.22 5.84
C LEU A 9 -4.39 1.39 5.42
N PHE A 10 -5.32 1.52 6.37
CA PHE A 10 -6.74 1.74 6.08
C PHE A 10 -6.97 3.04 5.30
N ARG A 11 -6.31 4.13 5.70
CA ARG A 11 -6.44 5.43 5.01
C ARG A 11 -5.84 5.38 3.61
N ILE A 12 -4.70 4.70 3.43
CA ILE A 12 -4.09 4.51 2.11
C ILE A 12 -5.03 3.71 1.21
N PHE A 13 -5.55 2.59 1.71
CA PHE A 13 -6.53 1.77 0.99
C PHE A 13 -7.75 2.60 0.57
N LYS A 14 -8.37 3.32 1.52
CA LYS A 14 -9.54 4.14 1.25
C LYS A 14 -9.28 5.21 0.19
N GLU A 15 -8.15 5.90 0.28
CA GLU A 15 -7.76 6.94 -0.68
C GLU A 15 -7.49 6.35 -2.06
N ALA A 16 -6.81 5.20 -2.15
CA ALA A 16 -6.58 4.49 -3.41
C ALA A 16 -7.89 4.11 -4.10
N ILE A 17 -8.82 3.48 -3.37
CA ILE A 17 -10.15 3.14 -3.91
C ILE A 17 -10.92 4.40 -4.33
N THR A 18 -10.84 5.47 -3.54
CA THR A 18 -11.49 6.74 -3.88
C THR A 18 -10.93 7.33 -5.17
N ASN A 19 -9.60 7.29 -5.35
CA ASN A 19 -8.94 7.74 -6.57
C ASN A 19 -9.37 6.91 -7.78
N THR A 20 -9.44 5.58 -7.63
CA THR A 20 -9.95 4.72 -8.69
C THR A 20 -11.37 5.13 -9.08
N ILE A 21 -12.30 5.20 -8.14
CA ILE A 21 -13.71 5.52 -8.40
C ILE A 21 -13.86 6.88 -9.10
N LYS A 22 -13.09 7.89 -8.67
CA LYS A 22 -13.23 9.26 -9.18
C LYS A 22 -12.48 9.54 -10.48
N HIS A 23 -11.40 8.81 -10.76
CA HIS A 23 -10.43 9.25 -11.76
C HIS A 23 -10.03 8.18 -12.78
N SER A 24 -10.08 6.90 -12.44
CA SER A 24 -9.43 5.86 -13.26
C SER A 24 -10.22 5.41 -14.49
N ARG A 25 -11.56 5.51 -14.48
CA ARG A 25 -12.44 4.81 -15.44
C ARG A 25 -12.17 3.29 -15.50
N ALA A 26 -11.59 2.72 -14.45
CA ALA A 26 -11.32 1.30 -14.31
C ALA A 26 -12.60 0.48 -14.23
N GLN A 27 -12.53 -0.77 -14.68
CA GLN A 27 -13.57 -1.78 -14.50
C GLN A 27 -13.29 -2.66 -13.28
N ALA A 28 -12.01 -2.82 -12.93
CA ALA A 28 -11.59 -3.68 -11.85
C ALA A 28 -10.51 -3.02 -10.98
N VAL A 29 -10.49 -3.45 -9.71
CA VAL A 29 -9.40 -3.19 -8.78
C VAL A 29 -8.94 -4.51 -8.18
N HIS A 30 -7.65 -4.75 -8.26
CA HIS A 30 -6.95 -5.85 -7.62
C HIS A 30 -6.24 -5.36 -6.37
N VAL A 31 -6.51 -6.02 -5.24
CA VAL A 31 -5.90 -5.72 -3.95
C VAL A 31 -5.21 -6.98 -3.47
N ALA A 32 -3.91 -6.90 -3.25
CA ALA A 32 -3.11 -8.00 -2.73
C ALA A 32 -2.37 -7.55 -1.47
N MET A 33 -2.49 -8.32 -0.39
CA MET A 33 -1.77 -8.10 0.85
C MET A 33 -1.02 -9.37 1.24
N HIS A 34 0.26 -9.23 1.54
CA HIS A 34 1.09 -10.30 2.06
C HIS A 34 1.65 -9.88 3.42
N VAL A 35 1.66 -10.80 4.38
CA VAL A 35 2.19 -10.55 5.73
C VAL A 35 3.09 -11.70 6.13
N ASP A 36 4.34 -11.39 6.44
CA ASP A 36 5.36 -12.35 6.85
C ASP A 36 6.28 -11.77 7.94
N ARG A 37 7.44 -12.42 8.15
CA ARG A 37 8.46 -11.98 9.09
C ARG A 37 9.17 -10.69 8.67
N ALA A 38 9.22 -10.38 7.37
CA ALA A 38 9.80 -9.15 6.84
C ALA A 38 8.83 -7.97 7.03
N GLY A 39 7.52 -8.22 6.99
CA GLY A 39 6.51 -7.24 7.39
C GLY A 39 5.22 -7.37 6.60
N VAL A 40 4.61 -6.21 6.31
CA VAL A 40 3.39 -6.09 5.50
C VAL A 40 3.75 -5.58 4.11
N GLN A 41 3.25 -6.24 3.07
CA GLN A 41 3.30 -5.75 1.69
C GLN A 41 1.86 -5.57 1.22
N LEU A 42 1.54 -4.43 0.63
CA LEU A 42 0.23 -4.14 0.05
C LEU A 42 0.41 -3.60 -1.37
N ALA A 43 -0.31 -4.19 -2.31
CA ALA A 43 -0.43 -3.71 -3.67
C ALA A 43 -1.91 -3.45 -3.99
N ILE A 44 -2.19 -2.29 -4.57
CA ILE A 44 -3.51 -1.90 -5.08
C ILE A 44 -3.32 -1.51 -6.53
N GLN A 45 -4.01 -2.19 -7.43
CA GLN A 45 -3.90 -1.96 -8.86
C GLN A 45 -5.28 -1.85 -9.49
N ASP A 46 -5.49 -0.81 -10.29
CA ASP A 46 -6.65 -0.70 -11.18
C ASP A 46 -6.25 -0.87 -12.65
N ASP A 47 -7.22 -1.21 -13.50
CA ASP A 47 -7.08 -1.38 -14.95
C ASP A 47 -7.52 -0.13 -15.74
N GLY A 48 -7.49 1.03 -15.10
CA GLY A 48 -7.99 2.28 -15.67
C GLY A 48 -7.03 2.97 -16.64
N VAL A 49 -7.26 4.26 -16.84
CA VAL A 49 -6.48 5.12 -17.76
C VAL A 49 -5.16 5.64 -17.17
N GLY A 50 -4.85 5.29 -15.91
CA GLY A 50 -3.70 5.84 -15.19
C GLY A 50 -3.93 7.29 -14.72
N MET A 51 -2.84 8.05 -14.54
CA MET A 51 -2.86 9.39 -13.91
C MET A 51 -2.72 10.59 -14.85
N GLY A 52 -2.60 10.36 -16.17
CA GLY A 52 -2.37 11.42 -17.16
C GLY A 52 -1.18 12.33 -16.78
N GLU A 53 -1.30 13.65 -17.03
CA GLU A 53 -0.27 14.66 -16.71
C GLU A 53 -0.05 14.89 -15.20
N ARG A 54 -0.94 14.38 -14.34
CA ARG A 54 -0.88 14.58 -12.88
C ARG A 54 -0.08 13.49 -12.16
N GLN A 55 0.89 12.86 -12.83
CA GLN A 55 1.68 11.74 -12.33
C GLN A 55 2.17 11.98 -10.88
N GLY A 56 1.50 11.37 -9.91
CA GLY A 56 1.90 11.36 -8.50
C GLY A 56 1.83 12.68 -7.73
N ASN A 57 1.51 13.81 -8.36
CA ASN A 57 1.52 15.14 -7.72
C ASN A 57 0.18 15.56 -7.09
N GLY A 58 -0.85 14.71 -7.19
CA GLY A 58 -2.12 14.93 -6.51
C GLY A 58 -1.99 14.83 -4.99
N ARG A 59 -2.75 15.68 -4.26
CA ARG A 59 -2.77 15.69 -2.78
C ARG A 59 -3.03 14.30 -2.18
N GLY A 60 -3.89 13.49 -2.80
CA GLY A 60 -4.18 12.12 -2.38
C GLY A 60 -2.94 11.23 -2.40
N VAL A 61 -2.17 11.24 -3.49
CA VAL A 61 -0.95 10.45 -3.64
C VAL A 61 0.13 10.90 -2.65
N LEU A 62 0.34 12.22 -2.53
CA LEU A 62 1.27 12.80 -1.55
C LEU A 62 0.91 12.38 -0.11
N ASN A 63 -0.37 12.38 0.23
CA ASN A 63 -0.84 11.93 1.55
C ASN A 63 -0.60 10.43 1.77
N MET A 64 -0.84 9.59 0.76
CA MET A 64 -0.56 8.16 0.86
C MET A 64 0.93 7.90 1.06
N LYS A 65 1.79 8.55 0.27
CA LYS A 65 3.25 8.46 0.41
C LYS A 65 3.72 8.83 1.82
N LYS A 66 3.30 10.00 2.32
CA LYS A 66 3.64 10.45 3.69
C LYS A 66 3.23 9.44 4.76
N ARG A 67 2.05 8.82 4.63
CA ARG A 67 1.55 7.84 5.60
C ARG A 67 2.38 6.55 5.64
N VAL A 68 2.93 6.15 4.50
CA VAL A 68 3.85 5.01 4.43
C VAL A 68 5.18 5.37 5.09
N GLU A 69 5.70 6.56 4.81
CA GLU A 69 6.93 7.07 5.45
C GLU A 69 6.77 7.20 6.98
N GLU A 70 5.61 7.65 7.47
CA GLU A 70 5.26 7.75 8.90
C GLU A 70 5.33 6.42 9.66
N VAL A 71 5.21 5.28 8.95
CA VAL A 71 5.31 3.94 9.54
C VAL A 71 6.62 3.24 9.18
N GLY A 72 7.59 3.98 8.63
CA GLY A 72 8.90 3.45 8.26
C GLY A 72 8.86 2.51 7.05
N GLY A 73 7.83 2.64 6.20
CA GLY A 73 7.67 1.81 5.01
C GLY A 73 8.30 2.41 3.75
N THR A 74 8.29 1.62 2.69
CA THR A 74 8.66 2.02 1.33
C THR A 74 7.43 2.09 0.45
N TRP A 75 7.47 2.95 -0.56
CA TRP A 75 6.36 3.25 -1.47
C TRP A 75 6.85 3.25 -2.92
N SER A 76 6.04 2.71 -3.82
CA SER A 76 6.17 2.92 -5.25
C SER A 76 4.81 3.13 -5.90
N LEU A 77 4.83 3.87 -7.01
CA LEU A 77 3.66 4.15 -7.82
C LEU A 77 4.03 4.04 -9.29
N THR A 78 3.24 3.28 -10.04
CA THR A 78 3.30 3.23 -11.50
C THR A 78 1.92 3.55 -12.07
N ALA A 79 1.87 4.23 -13.20
CA ALA A 79 0.61 4.68 -13.80
C ALA A 79 0.58 4.36 -15.31
N ASP A 80 0.99 3.15 -15.69
CA ASP A 80 0.95 2.64 -17.05
C ASP A 80 -0.25 1.68 -17.22
N LYS A 81 -1.19 2.03 -18.11
CA LYS A 81 -2.45 1.29 -18.36
C LYS A 81 -3.20 0.90 -17.08
N GLY A 82 -3.36 1.89 -16.20
CA GLY A 82 -3.94 1.73 -14.87
C GLY A 82 -3.09 2.44 -13.84
N THR A 83 -3.48 2.34 -12.58
CA THR A 83 -2.67 2.81 -11.45
C THR A 83 -2.30 1.64 -10.58
N ARG A 84 -1.01 1.49 -10.26
CA ARG A 84 -0.53 0.56 -9.24
C ARG A 84 0.19 1.30 -8.14
N ILE A 85 -0.28 1.08 -6.92
CA ILE A 85 0.34 1.49 -5.68
C ILE A 85 0.95 0.25 -5.05
N SER A 86 2.22 0.30 -4.65
CA SER A 86 2.84 -0.74 -3.85
C SER A 86 3.50 -0.14 -2.62
N LEU A 87 3.33 -0.78 -1.47
CA LEU A 87 4.01 -0.40 -0.24
C LEU A 87 4.50 -1.62 0.52
N ALA A 88 5.59 -1.44 1.25
CA ALA A 88 6.09 -2.42 2.21
C ALA A 88 6.38 -1.74 3.54
N VAL A 89 5.93 -2.32 4.65
CA VAL A 89 6.13 -1.80 6.00
C VAL A 89 6.74 -2.89 6.88
N PRO A 90 7.95 -2.68 7.42
CA PRO A 90 8.53 -3.62 8.36
C PRO A 90 7.65 -3.79 9.60
N LEU A 91 7.43 -5.03 10.03
CA LEU A 91 6.83 -5.30 11.33
C LEU A 91 7.94 -5.48 12.37
N PRO A 92 7.84 -4.86 13.56
CA PRO A 92 8.73 -5.21 14.66
C PRO A 92 8.58 -6.71 14.91
N GLN A 93 9.69 -7.46 14.91
CA GLN A 93 9.64 -8.87 15.29
C GLN A 93 9.07 -8.98 16.69
N LYS A 94 7.81 -9.41 16.78
CA LYS A 94 7.31 -10.00 18.00
C LYS A 94 7.82 -11.43 18.00
N TYR A 95 8.83 -11.64 18.85
CA TYR A 95 9.47 -12.91 19.19
C TYR A 95 10.60 -13.35 18.24
N PRO A 96 11.86 -13.47 18.74
CA PRO A 96 12.81 -14.37 18.11
C PRO A 96 12.14 -15.75 18.08
N GLY A 97 12.31 -16.46 16.97
CA GLY A 97 11.67 -17.75 16.76
C GLY A 97 11.77 -18.59 18.03
N ARG A 98 10.65 -19.16 18.46
CA ARG A 98 10.69 -20.34 19.32
C ARG A 98 11.57 -21.31 18.54
N GLY A 99 12.83 -21.42 18.93
CA GLY A 99 13.69 -22.49 18.46
C GLY A 99 12.88 -23.75 18.68
N MET A 100 12.65 -24.50 17.61
CA MET A 100 12.26 -25.88 17.78
C MET A 100 13.44 -26.53 18.49
N GLU A 101 13.32 -26.68 19.80
CA GLU A 101 13.96 -27.78 20.50
C GLU A 101 13.31 -29.08 19.99
N GLY A 102 14.17 -30.05 19.67
CA GLY A 102 13.82 -31.40 19.24
C GLY A 102 14.28 -31.65 17.81
N GLN A 103 15.26 -32.51 17.53
CA GLN A 103 15.91 -33.58 18.30
C GLN A 103 17.36 -33.71 17.85
#